data_AF-A0A0D6TCX4-F1
#
_entry.id   AF-A0A0D6TCX4-F1
#
_cell.length_a   1.000
_cell.length_b   1.000
_cell.length_c   1.000
_cell.angle_alpha   90.00
_cell.angle_beta   90.00
_cell.angle_gamma   90.00
#
_symmetry.space_group_name_H-M   'P 1'
#
loop_
_entity.id
_entity.type
_entity.pdbx_description
1 polymer ?
#
loop_
_entity_poly.entity_id
_entity_poly.type
_entity_poly.pdbx_seq_one_letter_code
_entity_poly.pdbx_strand_id
1 'polypeptide(L)'
;MEMITEILSKNGLVFAFVVVGVVMWVSYQLSDRLSAGRLHGSAVAIIIGLVLAWLGGLATGGSKGLADVPLFAGIGLMGGAMLRDLAIVSTAYGVDIREIRKAGAAGVVSLALGIFVSFAVGALVAAAFGYTDAVSMATIGGGAATYIVGPVTGTALGASSEVIALSVAAGLLKAVLVMIGTPFVAPLIGLNNPKSAMAYGGLMGTTSGVAGGLAATDKRLVPYGAMTATFYTGLGCLMGPSVIYLMLLAVTGG
;
A
#
# COMPACT_ATOMS: atom_id res chain seq x y z
N MET A 1 -31.53 -17.63 -11.83
CA MET A 1 -30.80 -16.34 -11.76
C MET A 1 -31.10 -15.64 -10.44
N GLU A 2 -32.36 -15.33 -10.14
CA GLU A 2 -32.76 -14.65 -8.89
C GLU A 2 -32.29 -15.35 -7.60
N MET A 3 -32.47 -16.67 -7.49
CA MET A 3 -32.02 -17.46 -6.34
C MET A 3 -30.48 -17.40 -6.14
N ILE A 4 -29.71 -17.38 -7.23
CA ILE A 4 -28.24 -17.30 -7.18
C ILE A 4 -27.84 -15.89 -6.74
N THR A 5 -28.43 -14.84 -7.32
CA THR A 5 -28.17 -13.46 -6.91
C THR A 5 -28.58 -13.19 -5.47
N GLU A 6 -29.64 -13.82 -4.97
CA GLU A 6 -30.09 -13.66 -3.58
C GLU A 6 -29.12 -14.33 -2.59
N ILE A 7 -28.67 -15.55 -2.88
CA ILE A 7 -27.67 -16.27 -2.06
C ILE A 7 -26.34 -15.53 -2.06
N LEU A 8 -25.88 -15.04 -3.22
CA LEU A 8 -24.64 -14.28 -3.33
C LEU A 8 -24.72 -12.94 -2.62
N SER A 9 -25.86 -12.24 -2.72
CA SER A 9 -26.09 -10.99 -1.98
C SER A 9 -26.11 -11.21 -0.47
N LYS A 10 -26.73 -12.30 0.01
CA LYS A 10 -26.71 -12.70 1.44
C LYS A 10 -25.30 -13.04 1.94
N ASN A 11 -24.43 -13.53 1.06
CA ASN A 11 -23.05 -13.90 1.37
C ASN A 11 -22.03 -12.95 0.70
N GLY A 12 -22.34 -11.66 0.63
CA GLY A 12 -21.57 -10.69 -0.15
C GLY A 12 -20.07 -10.68 0.14
N LEU A 13 -19.66 -10.84 1.41
CA LEU A 13 -18.23 -10.87 1.76
C LEU A 13 -17.53 -12.13 1.23
N VAL A 14 -18.17 -13.31 1.33
CA VAL A 14 -17.61 -14.56 0.79
C VAL A 14 -17.50 -14.46 -0.73
N PHE A 15 -18.52 -13.92 -1.39
CA PHE A 15 -18.48 -13.68 -2.82
C PHE A 15 -17.37 -12.70 -3.20
N ALA A 16 -17.14 -11.63 -2.42
CA ALA A 16 -16.03 -10.72 -2.63
C ALA A 16 -14.66 -11.41 -2.59
N PHE A 17 -14.43 -12.31 -1.63
CA PHE A 17 -13.19 -13.12 -1.59
C PHE A 17 -13.04 -14.00 -2.83
N VAL A 18 -14.12 -14.62 -3.32
CA VAL A 18 -14.10 -15.42 -4.55
C VAL A 18 -13.74 -14.55 -5.75
N VAL A 19 -14.38 -13.38 -5.90
CA VAL A 19 -14.11 -12.45 -7.01
C VAL A 19 -12.66 -11.99 -6.98
N VAL A 20 -12.15 -11.58 -5.83
CA VAL A 20 -10.75 -11.15 -5.68
C VAL A 20 -9.78 -12.30 -5.92
N GLY A 21 -10.10 -13.51 -5.44
CA GLY A 21 -9.32 -14.72 -5.74
C GLY A 21 -9.24 -15.03 -7.23
N VAL A 22 -10.36 -14.89 -7.96
CA VAL A 22 -10.39 -15.06 -9.41
C VAL A 22 -9.57 -13.97 -10.11
N VAL A 23 -9.72 -12.70 -9.71
CA VAL A 23 -8.93 -11.59 -10.26
C VAL A 23 -7.43 -11.86 -10.05
N MET A 24 -7.03 -12.28 -8.86
CA MET A 24 -5.64 -12.63 -8.57
C MET A 24 -5.14 -13.79 -9.44
N TRP A 25 -5.92 -14.87 -9.55
CA TRP A 25 -5.57 -16.02 -10.39
C TRP A 25 -5.40 -15.62 -11.85
N VAL A 26 -6.36 -14.90 -12.43
CA VAL A 26 -6.27 -14.36 -13.80
C VAL A 26 -5.05 -13.46 -13.96
N SER A 27 -4.75 -12.63 -12.96
CA SER A 27 -3.62 -11.70 -13.00
C SER A 27 -2.28 -12.42 -13.03
N TYR A 28 -2.10 -13.50 -12.26
CA TYR A 28 -0.91 -14.34 -12.33
C TYR A 28 -0.77 -15.05 -13.68
N GLN A 29 -1.86 -15.59 -14.21
CA GLN A 29 -1.86 -16.21 -15.55
C GLN A 29 -1.50 -15.20 -16.66
N LEU A 30 -1.99 -13.96 -16.57
CA LEU A 30 -1.64 -12.87 -17.49
C LEU A 30 -0.19 -12.44 -17.33
N SER A 31 0.29 -12.28 -16.09
CA SER A 31 1.70 -11.98 -15.77
C SER A 31 2.63 -12.96 -16.47
N ASP A 32 2.36 -14.26 -16.32
CA ASP A 32 3.23 -15.32 -16.84
C ASP A 32 3.20 -15.38 -18.37
N ARG A 33 2.02 -15.21 -18.98
CA ARG A 33 1.86 -15.30 -20.44
C ARG A 33 2.28 -14.04 -21.20
N LEU A 34 2.02 -12.85 -20.66
CA LEU A 34 2.24 -11.58 -21.36
C LEU A 34 3.60 -10.96 -21.04
N SER A 35 4.11 -11.18 -19.84
CA SER A 35 5.38 -10.56 -19.39
C SER A 35 6.50 -11.57 -19.14
N ALA A 36 6.27 -12.86 -19.41
CA ALA A 36 7.16 -13.95 -19.01
C ALA A 36 7.54 -13.89 -17.51
N GLY A 37 6.60 -13.44 -16.67
CA GLY A 37 6.79 -13.27 -15.23
C GLY A 37 7.61 -12.04 -14.80
N ARG A 38 7.93 -11.10 -15.71
CA ARG A 38 8.66 -9.87 -15.37
C ARG A 38 7.81 -8.86 -14.61
N LEU A 39 6.51 -8.78 -14.91
CA LEU A 39 5.55 -8.02 -14.13
C LEU A 39 4.97 -8.93 -13.05
N HIS A 40 5.05 -8.54 -11.79
CA HIS A 40 4.50 -9.34 -10.71
C HIS A 40 2.96 -9.33 -10.77
N GLY A 41 2.32 -10.48 -10.56
CA GLY A 41 0.88 -10.67 -10.74
C GLY A 41 -0.01 -9.69 -9.96
N SER A 42 0.41 -9.23 -8.78
CA SER A 42 -0.36 -8.24 -8.02
C SER A 42 -0.41 -6.85 -8.67
N ALA A 43 0.60 -6.44 -9.45
CA ALA A 43 0.52 -5.19 -10.22
C ALA A 43 -0.58 -5.27 -11.30
N VAL A 44 -0.70 -6.41 -11.97
CA VAL A 44 -1.78 -6.67 -12.94
C VAL A 44 -3.14 -6.67 -12.25
N ALA A 45 -3.25 -7.27 -11.06
CA ALA A 45 -4.48 -7.29 -10.28
C ALA A 45 -4.94 -5.88 -9.87
N ILE A 46 -4.01 -5.00 -9.48
CA ILE A 46 -4.31 -3.59 -9.16
C ILE A 46 -4.92 -2.89 -10.39
N ILE A 47 -4.31 -3.06 -11.56
CA ILE A 47 -4.82 -2.45 -12.81
C ILE A 47 -6.21 -2.97 -13.13
N ILE A 48 -6.43 -4.29 -13.08
CA ILE A 48 -7.76 -4.90 -13.30
C ILE A 48 -8.77 -4.35 -12.29
N GLY A 49 -8.41 -4.28 -11.01
CA GLY A 49 -9.27 -3.73 -9.96
C GLY A 49 -9.67 -2.28 -10.20
N LEU A 50 -8.73 -1.43 -10.64
CA LEU A 50 -9.01 -0.03 -11.00
C LEU A 50 -9.93 0.08 -12.22
N VAL A 51 -9.70 -0.72 -13.26
CA VAL A 51 -10.57 -0.77 -14.44
C VAL A 51 -11.98 -1.21 -14.05
N LEU A 52 -12.10 -2.27 -13.24
CA LEU A 52 -13.39 -2.77 -12.73
C LEU A 52 -14.10 -1.71 -11.88
N ALA A 53 -13.38 -1.01 -11.00
CA ALA A 53 -13.95 0.07 -10.20
C ALA A 53 -14.48 1.21 -11.08
N TRP A 54 -13.73 1.61 -12.11
CA TRP A 54 -14.16 2.64 -13.06
C TRP A 54 -15.39 2.21 -13.87
N LEU A 55 -15.41 0.97 -14.40
CA LEU A 55 -16.57 0.42 -15.10
C LEU A 55 -17.80 0.33 -14.18
N GLY A 56 -17.61 -0.07 -12.92
CA GLY A 56 -18.67 -0.10 -11.91
C GLY A 56 -19.29 1.27 -11.68
N GLY A 57 -18.45 2.31 -11.52
CA GLY A 57 -18.91 3.69 -11.36
C GLY A 57 -19.64 4.23 -12.59
N LEU A 58 -19.15 3.94 -13.80
CA LEU A 58 -19.83 4.31 -15.05
C LEU A 58 -21.21 3.64 -15.19
N ALA A 59 -21.30 2.36 -14.83
CA ALA A 59 -22.53 1.59 -14.98
C ALA A 59 -23.62 1.99 -13.98
N THR A 60 -23.25 2.41 -12.77
CA THR A 60 -24.20 2.79 -11.70
C THR A 60 -24.42 4.29 -11.58
N GLY A 61 -23.51 5.11 -12.13
CA GLY A 61 -23.46 6.56 -11.87
C GLY A 61 -23.04 6.90 -10.43
N GLY A 62 -22.57 5.90 -9.66
CA GLY A 62 -22.17 6.06 -8.26
C GLY A 62 -20.71 6.43 -8.06
N SER A 63 -20.32 6.62 -6.79
CA SER A 63 -18.98 7.07 -6.38
C SER A 63 -18.14 6.00 -5.68
N LYS A 64 -18.67 4.78 -5.48
CA LYS A 64 -17.99 3.66 -4.79
C LYS A 64 -17.53 2.56 -5.75
N GLY A 65 -17.60 2.82 -7.05
CA GLY A 65 -17.10 1.91 -8.09
C GLY A 65 -17.88 0.60 -8.14
N LEU A 66 -17.18 -0.53 -8.10
CA LEU A 66 -17.86 -1.85 -8.18
C LEU A 66 -18.78 -2.09 -6.98
N ALA A 67 -18.53 -1.46 -5.83
CA ALA A 67 -19.35 -1.64 -4.63
C ALA A 67 -20.76 -1.02 -4.74
N ASP A 68 -20.99 -0.14 -5.72
CA ASP A 68 -22.34 0.39 -6.00
C ASP A 68 -23.23 -0.63 -6.72
N VAL A 69 -22.66 -1.70 -7.29
CA VAL A 69 -23.43 -2.79 -7.87
C VAL A 69 -23.87 -3.73 -6.74
N PRO A 70 -25.17 -4.00 -6.54
CA PRO A 70 -25.68 -4.78 -5.40
C PRO A 70 -24.99 -6.14 -5.23
N LEU A 71 -24.72 -6.83 -6.33
CA LEU A 71 -24.03 -8.13 -6.35
C LEU A 71 -22.60 -8.05 -5.80
N PHE A 72 -21.93 -6.92 -5.94
CA PHE A 72 -20.53 -6.70 -5.56
C PHE A 72 -20.38 -5.80 -4.32
N ALA A 73 -21.47 -5.47 -3.63
CA ALA A 73 -21.45 -4.63 -2.43
C ALA A 73 -20.49 -5.17 -1.35
N GLY A 74 -20.31 -6.49 -1.27
CA GLY A 74 -19.35 -7.14 -0.37
C GLY A 74 -17.89 -6.75 -0.61
N ILE A 75 -17.52 -6.31 -1.82
CA ILE A 75 -16.17 -5.78 -2.11
C ILE A 75 -15.94 -4.47 -1.36
N GLY A 76 -16.98 -3.65 -1.21
CA GLY A 76 -16.92 -2.43 -0.40
C GLY A 76 -16.69 -2.75 1.08
N LEU A 77 -17.29 -3.82 1.60
CA LEU A 77 -16.99 -4.31 2.95
C LEU A 77 -15.57 -4.86 3.06
N MET A 78 -15.12 -5.62 2.05
CA MET A 78 -13.78 -6.22 2.01
C MET A 78 -12.66 -5.16 1.96
N GLY A 79 -12.84 -4.11 1.16
CA GLY A 79 -11.92 -2.98 1.07
C GLY A 79 -12.19 -1.85 2.05
N GLY A 80 -13.20 -2.00 2.91
CA GLY A 80 -13.62 -0.99 3.88
C GLY A 80 -12.65 -0.84 5.05
N ALA A 81 -12.87 0.18 5.88
CA ALA A 81 -12.00 0.50 7.01
C ALA A 81 -11.78 -0.68 7.95
N MET A 82 -12.81 -1.47 8.27
CA MET A 82 -12.68 -2.58 9.23
C MET A 82 -11.67 -3.64 8.81
N LEU A 83 -11.77 -4.17 7.58
CA LEU A 83 -10.86 -5.22 7.10
C LEU A 83 -9.48 -4.68 6.74
N ARG A 84 -9.41 -3.42 6.28
CA ARG A 84 -8.15 -2.70 6.14
C ARG A 84 -7.44 -2.59 7.49
N ASP A 85 -8.10 -2.09 8.51
CA ASP A 85 -7.52 -1.87 9.84
C ASP A 85 -7.14 -3.21 10.49
N LEU A 86 -7.95 -4.26 10.32
CA LEU A 86 -7.58 -5.64 10.69
C LEU A 86 -6.27 -6.06 9.99
N ALA A 87 -6.16 -5.87 8.67
CA ALA A 87 -4.94 -6.23 7.94
C ALA A 87 -3.72 -5.44 8.42
N ILE A 88 -3.89 -4.16 8.78
CA ILE A 88 -2.83 -3.30 9.34
C ILE A 88 -2.39 -3.84 10.70
N VAL A 89 -3.33 -4.08 11.61
CA VAL A 89 -3.04 -4.62 12.95
C VAL A 89 -2.39 -6.00 12.82
N SER A 90 -2.92 -6.88 11.98
CA SER A 90 -2.35 -8.21 11.73
C SER A 90 -0.91 -8.13 11.23
N THR A 91 -0.65 -7.20 10.30
CA THR A 91 0.68 -6.92 9.77
C THR A 91 1.62 -6.42 10.87
N ALA A 92 1.14 -5.53 11.74
CA ALA A 92 1.88 -5.01 12.88
C ALA A 92 2.11 -6.06 13.99
N TYR A 93 1.24 -7.07 14.15
CA TYR A 93 1.48 -8.19 15.08
C TYR A 93 2.48 -9.20 14.53
N GLY A 94 2.65 -9.30 13.20
CA GLY A 94 3.66 -10.16 12.57
C GLY A 94 5.10 -9.66 12.71
N VAL A 95 5.30 -8.53 13.39
CA VAL A 95 6.55 -7.80 13.56
C VAL A 95 7.32 -8.36 14.76
N ASP A 96 8.42 -9.07 14.50
CA ASP A 96 9.34 -9.53 15.56
C ASP A 96 10.54 -8.58 15.71
N ILE A 97 10.60 -7.86 16.83
CA ILE A 97 11.67 -6.92 17.17
C ILE A 97 13.05 -7.61 17.19
N ARG A 98 13.10 -8.90 17.50
CA ARG A 98 14.35 -9.68 17.50
C ARG A 98 14.94 -9.79 16.11
N GLU A 99 14.10 -9.89 15.08
CA GLU A 99 14.54 -9.96 13.69
C GLU A 99 15.04 -8.60 13.18
N ILE A 100 14.42 -7.48 13.58
CA ILE A 100 14.99 -6.15 13.33
C ILE A 100 16.37 -5.98 13.96
N ARG A 101 16.56 -6.53 15.17
CA ARG A 101 17.85 -6.42 15.84
C ARG A 101 18.97 -7.11 15.05
N LYS A 102 18.63 -8.15 14.26
CA LYS A 102 19.56 -8.80 13.32
C LYS A 102 19.86 -7.95 12.08
N ALA A 103 18.94 -7.06 11.68
CA ALA A 103 19.19 -6.06 10.64
C ALA A 103 20.27 -5.04 11.05
N GLY A 104 20.46 -4.86 12.37
CA GLY A 104 21.46 -3.97 12.94
C GLY A 104 21.17 -2.49 12.67
N ALA A 105 22.19 -1.65 12.85
CA ALA A 105 22.07 -0.19 12.69
C ALA A 105 21.59 0.21 11.29
N ALA A 106 22.02 -0.51 10.25
CA ALA A 106 21.63 -0.22 8.87
C ALA A 106 20.11 -0.35 8.66
N GLY A 107 19.47 -1.38 9.24
CA GLY A 107 18.01 -1.55 9.18
C GLY A 107 17.27 -0.40 9.87
N VAL A 108 17.68 -0.05 11.09
CA VAL A 108 17.03 1.04 11.85
C VAL A 108 17.18 2.40 11.16
N VAL A 109 18.38 2.71 10.68
CA VAL A 109 18.65 3.95 9.95
C VAL A 109 17.86 3.99 8.64
N SER A 110 17.80 2.87 7.91
CA SER A 110 17.03 2.78 6.67
C SER A 110 15.53 3.05 6.89
N LEU A 111 14.96 2.53 7.98
CA LEU A 111 13.56 2.75 8.35
C LEU A 111 13.29 4.22 8.67
N ALA A 112 14.10 4.81 9.54
CA ALA A 112 13.94 6.21 9.92
C ALA A 112 14.06 7.12 8.69
N LEU A 113 15.14 6.95 7.90
CA LEU A 113 15.35 7.72 6.69
C LEU A 113 14.21 7.55 5.70
N GLY A 114 13.80 6.31 5.41
CA GLY A 114 12.73 6.06 4.46
C GLY A 114 11.42 6.75 4.86
N ILE A 115 11.04 6.68 6.15
CA ILE A 115 9.82 7.30 6.67
C ILE A 115 9.91 8.82 6.52
N PHE A 116 10.94 9.44 7.11
CA PHE A 116 11.05 10.90 7.10
C PHE A 116 11.21 11.46 5.68
N VAL A 117 12.01 10.81 4.82
CA VAL A 117 12.17 11.23 3.42
C VAL A 117 10.86 11.09 2.66
N SER A 118 10.13 9.97 2.79
CA SER A 118 8.87 9.78 2.07
C SER A 118 7.81 10.80 2.50
N PHE A 119 7.70 11.05 3.81
CA PHE A 119 6.78 12.07 4.32
C PHE A 119 7.18 13.47 3.87
N ALA A 120 8.47 13.82 3.95
CA ALA A 120 8.95 15.13 3.51
C ALA A 120 8.69 15.35 2.02
N VAL A 121 9.01 14.37 1.16
CA VAL A 121 8.75 14.46 -0.29
C VAL A 121 7.25 14.58 -0.56
N GLY A 122 6.42 13.75 0.06
CA GLY A 122 4.97 13.83 -0.14
C GLY A 122 4.36 15.13 0.36
N ALA A 123 4.83 15.65 1.50
CA ALA A 123 4.42 16.94 2.04
C ALA A 123 4.86 18.11 1.15
N LEU A 124 6.09 18.09 0.63
CA LEU A 124 6.58 19.10 -0.31
C LEU A 124 5.80 19.08 -1.63
N VAL A 125 5.47 17.90 -2.14
CA VAL A 125 4.59 17.77 -3.32
C VAL A 125 3.20 18.31 -2.99
N ALA A 126 2.62 17.98 -1.84
CA ALA A 126 1.32 18.53 -1.42
C ALA A 126 1.35 20.07 -1.37
N ALA A 127 2.39 20.67 -0.80
CA ALA A 127 2.59 22.12 -0.80
C ALA A 127 2.69 22.70 -2.21
N ALA A 128 3.43 22.06 -3.11
CA ALA A 128 3.55 22.49 -4.51
C ALA A 128 2.21 22.47 -5.26
N PHE A 129 1.29 21.59 -4.86
CA PHE A 129 -0.07 21.51 -5.39
C PHE A 129 -1.08 22.37 -4.60
N GLY A 130 -0.63 23.19 -3.65
CA GLY A 130 -1.44 24.19 -2.96
C GLY A 130 -2.03 23.76 -1.61
N TYR A 131 -1.70 22.58 -1.10
CA TYR A 131 -2.09 22.17 0.26
C TYR A 131 -1.20 22.84 1.29
N THR A 132 -1.79 23.68 2.15
CA THR A 132 -1.05 24.44 3.17
C THR A 132 -1.30 23.95 4.60
N ASP A 133 -2.33 23.12 4.82
CA ASP A 133 -2.67 22.63 6.15
C ASP A 133 -1.90 21.35 6.51
N ALA A 134 -1.49 21.26 7.78
CA ALA A 134 -0.70 20.13 8.28
C ALA A 134 -1.43 18.79 8.17
N VAL A 135 -2.76 18.76 8.27
CA VAL A 135 -3.56 17.54 8.16
C VAL A 135 -3.45 16.95 6.75
N SER A 136 -3.65 17.76 5.72
CA SER A 136 -3.54 17.33 4.32
C SER A 136 -2.11 16.96 3.96
N MET A 137 -1.12 17.76 4.37
CA MET A 137 0.29 17.49 4.11
C MET A 137 0.76 16.20 4.79
N ALA A 138 0.38 15.96 6.05
CA ALA A 138 0.70 14.73 6.77
C ALA A 138 0.03 13.51 6.14
N THR A 139 -1.22 13.66 5.67
CA THR A 139 -1.97 12.57 5.04
C THR A 139 -1.36 12.17 3.69
N ILE A 140 -1.06 13.15 2.82
CA ILE A 140 -0.43 12.89 1.51
C ILE A 140 1.01 12.39 1.71
N GLY A 141 1.76 12.96 2.64
CA GLY A 141 3.08 12.48 3.06
C GLY A 141 3.04 11.02 3.55
N GLY A 142 2.03 10.67 4.34
CA GLY A 142 1.78 9.31 4.77
C GLY A 142 1.45 8.38 3.61
N GLY A 143 0.70 8.85 2.62
CA GLY A 143 0.44 8.14 1.37
C GLY A 143 1.72 7.85 0.59
N ALA A 144 2.60 8.86 0.46
CA ALA A 144 3.91 8.71 -0.15
C ALA A 144 4.82 7.74 0.63
N ALA A 145 4.62 7.61 1.94
CA ALA A 145 5.25 6.53 2.71
C ALA A 145 4.68 5.18 2.27
N THR A 146 3.37 4.94 2.45
CA THR A 146 2.65 3.77 1.89
C THR A 146 1.15 4.07 1.70
N TYR A 147 0.48 3.27 0.86
CA TYR A 147 -0.98 3.33 0.69
C TYR A 147 -1.78 2.93 1.95
N ILE A 148 -1.10 2.50 3.01
CA ILE A 148 -1.67 2.17 4.32
C ILE A 148 -1.53 3.35 5.28
N VAL A 149 -0.32 3.91 5.37
CA VAL A 149 0.03 4.97 6.31
C VAL A 149 -0.76 6.25 6.02
N GLY A 150 -0.99 6.57 4.75
CA GLY A 150 -1.80 7.73 4.34
C GLY A 150 -3.21 7.69 4.94
N PRO A 151 -4.03 6.65 4.63
CA PRO A 151 -5.37 6.52 5.20
C PRO A 151 -5.43 6.48 6.72
N VAL A 152 -4.47 5.82 7.38
CA VAL A 152 -4.41 5.81 8.85
C VAL A 152 -4.17 7.21 9.38
N THR A 153 -3.18 7.92 8.82
CA THR A 153 -2.85 9.29 9.21
C THR A 153 -4.04 10.23 8.98
N GLY A 154 -4.64 10.18 7.79
CA GLY A 154 -5.78 11.03 7.45
C GLY A 154 -7.03 10.72 8.27
N THR A 155 -7.34 9.44 8.51
CA THR A 155 -8.49 9.07 9.36
C THR A 155 -8.28 9.54 10.79
N ALA A 156 -7.07 9.39 11.34
CA ALA A 156 -6.75 9.80 12.70
C ALA A 156 -6.77 11.33 12.88
N LEU A 157 -6.40 12.09 11.85
CA LEU A 157 -6.36 13.56 11.88
C LEU A 157 -7.63 14.23 11.38
N GLY A 158 -8.61 13.48 10.86
CA GLY A 158 -9.85 14.04 10.31
C GLY A 158 -9.72 14.67 8.91
N ALA A 159 -8.80 14.17 8.09
CA ALA A 159 -8.64 14.62 6.70
C ALA A 159 -9.87 14.30 5.84
N SER A 160 -10.07 15.09 4.77
CA SER A 160 -11.17 14.84 3.83
C SER A 160 -11.00 13.51 3.08
N SER A 161 -12.11 12.93 2.63
CA SER A 161 -12.10 11.69 1.84
C SER A 161 -11.29 11.83 0.54
N GLU A 162 -11.28 13.00 -0.08
CA GLU A 162 -10.50 13.30 -1.27
C GLU A 162 -9.00 13.24 -1.00
N VAL A 163 -8.54 13.86 0.10
CA VAL A 163 -7.13 13.83 0.52
C VAL A 163 -6.69 12.40 0.87
N ILE A 164 -7.55 11.64 1.56
CA ILE A 164 -7.31 10.22 1.84
C ILE A 164 -7.19 9.43 0.53
N ALA A 165 -8.08 9.65 -0.44
CA ALA A 165 -8.03 8.98 -1.73
C ALA A 165 -6.74 9.30 -2.51
N LEU A 166 -6.30 10.57 -2.51
CA LEU A 166 -5.02 10.98 -3.09
C LEU A 166 -3.83 10.28 -2.41
N SER A 167 -3.87 10.16 -1.08
CA SER A 167 -2.82 9.46 -0.33
C SER A 167 -2.72 7.97 -0.68
N VAL A 168 -3.87 7.29 -0.88
CA VAL A 168 -3.91 5.90 -1.34
C VAL A 168 -3.31 5.79 -2.74
N ALA A 169 -3.69 6.70 -3.65
CA ALA A 169 -3.17 6.71 -5.02
C ALA A 169 -1.65 6.90 -5.04
N ALA A 170 -1.11 7.84 -4.27
CA ALA A 170 0.33 8.08 -4.17
C ALA A 170 1.09 6.83 -3.70
N GLY A 171 0.59 6.17 -2.64
CA GLY A 171 1.20 4.97 -2.10
C GLY A 171 1.10 3.75 -3.02
N LEU A 172 -0.03 3.59 -3.73
CA LEU A 172 -0.22 2.52 -4.71
C LEU A 172 0.73 2.70 -5.89
N LEU A 173 0.85 3.92 -6.40
CA LEU A 173 1.80 4.23 -7.48
C LEU A 173 3.23 3.89 -7.05
N LYS A 174 3.66 4.33 -5.86
CA LYS A 174 4.96 3.98 -5.31
C LYS A 174 5.14 2.46 -5.25
N ALA A 175 4.19 1.72 -4.69
CA ALA A 175 4.29 0.27 -4.56
C ALA A 175 4.46 -0.44 -5.92
N VAL A 176 3.70 -0.04 -6.94
CA VAL A 176 3.82 -0.58 -8.30
C VAL A 176 5.18 -0.22 -8.91
N LEU A 177 5.66 1.01 -8.75
CA LEU A 177 6.98 1.42 -9.22
C LEU A 177 8.11 0.64 -8.55
N VAL A 178 8.03 0.41 -7.24
CA VAL A 178 8.99 -0.45 -6.52
C VAL A 178 8.94 -1.87 -7.11
N MET A 179 7.74 -2.43 -7.24
CA MET A 179 7.53 -3.80 -7.70
C MET A 179 8.14 -4.06 -9.09
N ILE A 180 7.91 -3.14 -10.03
CA ILE A 180 8.38 -3.27 -11.41
C ILE A 180 9.83 -2.81 -11.54
N GLY A 181 10.24 -1.78 -10.79
CA GLY A 181 11.57 -1.16 -10.88
C GLY A 181 12.68 -1.95 -10.19
N THR A 182 12.38 -2.68 -9.11
CA THR A 182 13.40 -3.38 -8.31
C THR A 182 14.32 -4.26 -9.15
N PRO A 183 13.84 -5.14 -10.05
CA PRO A 183 14.71 -6.04 -10.80
C PRO A 183 15.76 -5.32 -11.66
N PHE A 184 15.44 -4.12 -12.15
CA PHE A 184 16.35 -3.31 -12.97
C PHE A 184 17.41 -2.59 -12.14
N VAL A 185 17.03 -2.14 -10.93
CA VAL A 185 17.92 -1.37 -10.03
C VAL A 185 18.74 -2.30 -9.12
N ALA A 186 18.25 -3.50 -8.83
CA ALA A 186 18.87 -4.45 -7.91
C ALA A 186 20.36 -4.73 -8.15
N PRO A 187 20.83 -4.95 -9.41
CA PRO A 187 22.26 -5.14 -9.67
C PRO A 187 23.10 -3.90 -9.37
N LEU A 188 22.54 -2.70 -9.57
CA LEU A 188 23.23 -1.42 -9.40
C LEU A 188 23.45 -1.08 -7.92
N ILE A 189 22.51 -1.47 -7.06
CA ILE A 189 22.56 -1.20 -5.61
C ILE A 189 23.10 -2.38 -4.79
N GLY A 190 23.52 -3.47 -5.44
CA GLY A 190 24.05 -4.65 -4.77
C GLY A 190 23.02 -5.40 -3.92
N LEU A 191 21.77 -5.48 -4.38
CA LEU A 191 20.67 -6.15 -3.68
C LEU A 191 20.78 -7.68 -3.79
N ASN A 192 21.77 -8.26 -3.12
CA ASN A 192 22.17 -9.66 -3.28
C ASN A 192 22.34 -10.44 -1.96
N ASN A 193 22.02 -9.80 -0.83
CA ASN A 193 22.18 -10.43 0.49
C ASN A 193 21.11 -9.95 1.48
N PRO A 194 20.86 -10.70 2.59
CA PRO A 194 19.84 -10.34 3.57
C PRO A 194 19.96 -8.92 4.14
N LYS A 195 21.19 -8.43 4.40
CA LYS A 195 21.38 -7.07 4.95
C LYS A 195 20.96 -5.99 3.97
N SER A 196 21.37 -6.12 2.70
CA SER A 196 20.94 -5.21 1.63
C SER A 196 19.43 -5.24 1.44
N ALA A 197 18.81 -6.42 1.53
CA ALA A 197 17.37 -6.60 1.40
C ALA A 197 16.59 -5.93 2.54
N MET A 198 17.06 -6.05 3.79
CA MET A 198 16.47 -5.36 4.94
C MET A 198 16.57 -3.84 4.78
N ALA A 199 17.76 -3.32 4.44
CA ALA A 199 17.93 -1.89 4.22
C ALA A 199 17.06 -1.36 3.07
N TYR A 200 16.96 -2.12 1.97
CA TYR A 200 16.08 -1.81 0.86
C TYR A 200 14.60 -1.78 1.28
N GLY A 201 14.16 -2.78 2.04
CA GLY A 201 12.82 -2.83 2.60
C GLY A 201 12.50 -1.64 3.50
N GLY A 202 13.46 -1.23 4.34
CA GLY A 202 13.33 -0.05 5.21
C GLY A 202 13.33 1.28 4.45
N LEU A 203 14.08 1.42 3.36
CA LEU A 203 14.06 2.64 2.55
C LEU A 203 12.80 2.76 1.69
N MET A 204 12.39 1.67 1.03
CA MET A 204 11.26 1.69 0.12
C MET A 204 9.92 1.61 0.84
N GLY A 205 9.84 0.89 1.96
CA GLY A 205 8.69 0.87 2.88
C GLY A 205 7.42 0.16 2.39
N THR A 206 7.27 -0.12 1.10
CA THR A 206 6.07 -0.78 0.56
C THR A 206 6.17 -2.30 0.66
N THR A 207 5.44 -2.96 1.57
CA THR A 207 5.56 -4.43 1.75
C THR A 207 5.28 -5.20 0.46
N SER A 208 4.17 -4.89 -0.24
CA SER A 208 3.82 -5.55 -1.49
C SER A 208 4.81 -5.24 -2.62
N GLY A 209 5.23 -3.98 -2.76
CA GLY A 209 6.20 -3.57 -3.78
C GLY A 209 7.57 -4.21 -3.58
N VAL A 210 8.09 -4.21 -2.34
CA VAL A 210 9.38 -4.82 -1.99
C VAL A 210 9.31 -6.33 -2.15
N ALA A 211 8.25 -6.98 -1.67
CA ALA A 211 8.09 -8.43 -1.82
C ALA A 211 8.02 -8.85 -3.30
N GLY A 212 7.22 -8.14 -4.10
CA GLY A 212 7.09 -8.44 -5.53
C GLY A 212 8.37 -8.17 -6.32
N GLY A 213 9.03 -7.05 -6.03
CA GLY A 213 10.31 -6.69 -6.67
C GLY A 213 11.46 -7.64 -6.30
N LEU A 214 11.57 -8.03 -5.04
CA LEU A 214 12.53 -9.05 -4.59
C LEU A 214 12.18 -10.42 -5.16
N ALA A 215 10.90 -10.80 -5.26
CA ALA A 215 10.51 -12.08 -5.83
C ALA A 215 10.92 -12.21 -7.32
N ALA A 216 10.94 -11.10 -8.04
CA ALA A 216 11.43 -11.02 -9.43
C ALA A 216 12.96 -10.88 -9.52
N THR A 217 13.65 -10.58 -8.42
CA THR A 217 15.12 -10.43 -8.36
C THR A 217 15.79 -11.68 -7.77
N ASP A 218 15.55 -11.96 -6.50
CA ASP A 218 15.96 -13.16 -5.77
C ASP A 218 14.92 -13.48 -4.68
N LYS A 219 14.18 -14.57 -4.89
CA LYS A 219 13.12 -15.04 -3.98
C LYS A 219 13.62 -15.30 -2.55
N ARG A 220 14.91 -15.60 -2.35
CA ARG A 220 15.50 -15.85 -1.02
C ARG A 220 15.57 -14.58 -0.18
N LEU A 221 15.59 -13.42 -0.82
CA LEU A 221 15.68 -12.12 -0.16
C LEU A 221 14.31 -11.58 0.31
N VAL A 222 13.22 -12.11 -0.24
CA VAL A 222 11.84 -11.65 0.01
C VAL A 222 11.51 -11.56 1.50
N PRO A 223 11.76 -12.58 2.36
CA PRO A 223 11.39 -12.50 3.76
C PRO A 223 12.08 -11.36 4.50
N TYR A 224 13.33 -11.07 4.15
CA TYR A 224 14.14 -10.05 4.81
C TYR A 224 13.64 -8.63 4.49
N GLY A 225 13.47 -8.33 3.19
CA GLY A 225 12.98 -7.02 2.77
C GLY A 225 11.51 -6.79 3.12
N ALA A 226 10.65 -7.80 2.92
CA ALA A 226 9.23 -7.69 3.25
C ALA A 226 9.00 -7.45 4.75
N MET A 227 9.77 -8.12 5.61
CA MET A 227 9.69 -7.89 7.06
C MET A 227 10.07 -6.45 7.43
N THR A 228 11.16 -5.91 6.89
CA THR A 228 11.55 -4.53 7.22
C THR A 228 10.55 -3.51 6.66
N ALA A 229 9.99 -3.73 5.46
CA ALA A 229 8.93 -2.89 4.91
C ALA A 229 7.61 -2.96 5.72
N THR A 230 7.32 -4.11 6.34
CA THR A 230 6.20 -4.26 7.28
C THR A 230 6.41 -3.41 8.54
N PHE A 231 7.62 -3.43 9.11
CA PHE A 231 7.97 -2.53 10.21
C PHE A 231 7.87 -1.06 9.83
N TYR A 232 8.35 -0.71 8.64
CA TYR A 232 8.21 0.64 8.09
C TYR A 232 6.75 1.11 8.12
N THR A 233 5.84 0.27 7.65
CA THR A 233 4.41 0.59 7.61
C THR A 233 3.86 0.79 9.02
N GLY A 234 4.16 -0.12 9.96
CA GLY A 234 3.72 0.01 11.35
C GLY A 234 4.24 1.27 12.04
N LEU A 235 5.54 1.57 11.88
CA LEU A 235 6.15 2.80 12.40
C LEU A 235 5.58 4.04 11.74
N GLY A 236 5.37 4.03 10.43
CA GLY A 236 4.74 5.12 9.69
C GLY A 236 3.33 5.40 10.20
N CYS A 237 2.52 4.37 10.48
CA CYS A 237 1.19 4.51 11.05
C CYS A 237 1.20 5.11 12.46
N LEU A 238 2.25 4.85 13.24
CA LEU A 238 2.44 5.46 14.56
C LEU A 238 2.90 6.92 14.42
N MET A 239 3.93 7.17 13.62
CA MET A 239 4.62 8.46 13.52
C MET A 239 3.87 9.50 12.70
N GLY A 240 3.13 9.08 11.67
CA GLY A 240 2.35 9.94 10.78
C GLY A 240 1.40 10.87 11.52
N PRO A 241 0.41 10.34 12.26
CA PRO A 241 -0.56 11.16 12.99
C PRO A 241 0.01 11.80 14.27
N SER A 242 1.23 11.44 14.69
CA SER A 242 1.84 11.94 15.93
C SER A 242 3.03 12.86 15.65
N VAL A 243 4.24 12.31 15.65
CA VAL A 243 5.51 13.04 15.54
C VAL A 243 5.56 13.87 14.26
N ILE A 244 5.20 13.28 13.12
CA ILE A 244 5.34 13.93 11.81
C ILE A 244 4.27 15.01 11.63
N TYR A 245 3.04 14.74 12.02
CA TYR A 245 1.98 15.74 12.05
C TYR A 245 2.38 16.95 12.92
N LEU A 246 2.89 16.73 14.13
CA LEU A 246 3.32 17.82 15.01
C LEU A 246 4.50 18.61 14.43
N MET A 247 5.44 17.95 13.74
CA MET A 247 6.52 18.63 13.01
C MET A 247 5.96 19.51 11.89
N LEU A 248 5.02 18.99 11.09
CA LEU A 248 4.39 19.75 10.02
C LEU A 248 3.59 20.93 10.57
N LEU A 249 2.82 20.72 11.64
CA LEU A 249 2.06 21.78 12.31
C LEU A 249 2.98 22.92 12.80
N ALA A 250 4.15 22.58 13.34
CA ALA A 250 5.15 23.57 13.75
C ALA A 250 5.73 24.36 12.57
N VAL A 251 5.82 23.77 11.38
CA VAL A 251 6.35 24.40 10.16
C VAL A 251 5.29 25.22 9.43
N THR A 252 4.06 24.73 9.32
CA THR A 252 2.98 25.39 8.57
C THR A 252 2.28 26.48 9.35
N GLY A 253 2.50 26.55 10.67
CA GLY A 253 1.67 27.32 11.58
C GLY A 253 0.40 26.56 11.93
N GLY A 254 -0.03 26.68 13.19
CA GLY A 254 -1.29 26.16 13.71
C GLY A 254 -2.40 27.20 13.68
#